data_AF-A0A380K0I8-F1
#
_entry.id   AF-A0A380K0I8-F1
#
_cell.length_a   1.000
_cell.length_b   1.000
_cell.length_c   1.000
_cell.angle_alpha   90.00
_cell.angle_beta   90.00
_cell.angle_gamma   90.00
#
_symmetry.space_group_name_H-M   'P 1'
#
loop_
_entity.id
_entity.type
_entity.pdbx_description
1 polymer ?
#
loop_
_entity_poly.entity_id
_entity_poly.type
_entity_poly.pdbx_seq_one_letter_code
_entity_poly.pdbx_strand_id
1 'polypeptide(L)'
;MKFLDLFAGIGGFRLGMESQGHKCLGFCEIDKFARTSYKAMFNTEGEIEYHDIKEVTDHDFRQFRGQVDIICGGFPCQAFSLAGRRLGFEDTRGTLFFEIARAAKQIQPRFLFLENVKGLLNHDEGRTFATILSTLDELGYDVEWQVLNSKDFQVPQNRERVFIIGHSRRYRSRFIFPLRRENSSAHLERLGNINPSKRGLNGEVYLTSGLAPTLTRGKGEGAKIAIPVLTPDRIEKRQYGRRFKDNQDPMFTLTSQDRHGVVVAGNLPTSFDQTGRVFDIAGLSPTLTTMQGGDKVPKILLREELPFLKIKEATKTGYAKATLGDSVNLAYPDSTKRRGRVGKGISNTLTTSDNMGVVVAALEYRQDKWYEVTGIVLDGKLYRLRIRRLTPRECFRLQGFPDWAFDKAESVSSKSQLYKQAGNSVTVTVIEAIAREFRRIEEEEKHEPTT
;
A
#
# COMPACT_ATOMS: atom_id res chain seq x y z
N MET A 1 -7.05 1.97 29.79
CA MET A 1 -5.80 2.65 30.12
C MET A 1 -5.86 4.09 29.64
N LYS A 2 -5.20 4.99 30.35
CA LYS A 2 -5.02 6.41 29.99
C LYS A 2 -3.64 6.61 29.40
N PHE A 3 -3.51 7.37 28.32
CA PHE A 3 -2.24 7.56 27.63
C PHE A 3 -1.91 9.03 27.37
N LEU A 4 -0.61 9.30 27.18
CA LEU A 4 -0.05 10.57 26.72
C LEU A 4 0.57 10.37 25.34
N ASP A 5 0.21 11.21 24.36
CA ASP A 5 0.63 11.08 22.96
C ASP A 5 1.78 12.06 22.64
N LEU A 6 3.04 11.60 22.73
CA LEU A 6 4.21 12.42 22.43
C LEU A 6 4.60 12.30 20.95
N PHE A 7 5.01 13.41 20.32
CA PHE A 7 5.25 13.46 18.87
C PHE A 7 4.00 13.03 18.09
N ALA A 8 2.86 13.58 18.50
CA ALA A 8 1.54 13.08 18.15
C ALA A 8 1.24 13.16 16.65
N GLY A 9 1.89 14.07 15.93
CA GLY A 9 1.61 14.35 14.53
C GLY A 9 0.14 14.70 14.34
N ILE A 10 -0.54 13.93 13.50
CA ILE A 10 -1.97 14.05 13.25
C ILE A 10 -2.81 13.03 14.05
N GLY A 11 -2.23 12.37 15.05
CA GLY A 11 -2.94 11.49 15.98
C GLY A 11 -3.16 10.07 15.49
N GLY A 12 -2.18 9.51 14.77
CA GLY A 12 -2.21 8.09 14.39
C GLY A 12 -2.18 7.15 15.58
N PHE A 13 -1.37 7.48 16.61
CA PHE A 13 -1.40 6.78 17.90
C PHE A 13 -2.74 6.93 18.59
N ARG A 14 -3.20 8.18 18.77
CA ARG A 14 -4.50 8.46 19.39
C ARG A 14 -5.63 7.67 18.77
N LEU A 15 -5.77 7.69 17.45
CA LEU A 15 -6.87 7.03 16.77
C LEU A 15 -6.86 5.50 16.98
N GLY A 16 -5.68 4.86 16.93
CA GLY A 16 -5.56 3.43 17.19
C GLY A 16 -5.76 3.04 18.66
N MET A 17 -5.36 3.91 19.59
CA MET A 17 -5.56 3.68 21.03
C MET A 17 -7.03 3.89 21.45
N GLU A 18 -7.67 4.97 20.99
CA GLU A 18 -9.06 5.29 21.30
C GLU A 18 -10.04 4.28 20.68
N SER A 19 -9.71 3.68 19.52
CA SER A 19 -10.54 2.62 18.92
C SER A 19 -10.67 1.36 19.78
N GLN A 20 -9.71 1.14 20.70
CA GLN A 20 -9.73 0.05 21.68
C GLN A 20 -10.20 0.52 23.09
N GLY A 21 -10.74 1.74 23.17
CA GLY A 21 -11.31 2.30 24.40
C GLY A 21 -10.29 2.84 25.39
N HIS A 22 -9.05 3.10 24.97
CA HIS A 22 -8.09 3.85 25.78
C HIS A 22 -8.36 5.35 25.69
N LYS A 23 -7.98 6.12 26.72
CA LYS A 23 -8.29 7.56 26.81
C LYS A 23 -7.03 8.41 26.69
N CYS A 24 -7.01 9.37 25.76
CA CYS A 24 -5.96 10.38 25.68
C CYS A 24 -6.11 11.41 26.82
N LEU A 25 -5.02 11.74 27.51
CA LEU A 25 -5.00 12.83 28.51
C LEU A 25 -4.34 14.12 28.00
N GLY A 26 -3.57 14.01 26.93
CA GLY A 26 -2.82 15.12 26.37
C GLY A 26 -1.89 14.67 25.25
N PHE A 27 -1.39 15.66 24.51
CA PHE A 27 -0.51 15.42 23.37
C PHE A 27 0.60 16.47 23.27
N CYS A 28 1.71 16.10 22.64
CA CYS A 28 2.82 16.99 22.34
C CYS A 28 3.18 16.95 20.86
N GLU A 29 3.10 18.07 20.15
CA GLU A 29 3.45 18.15 18.73
C GLU A 29 3.99 19.53 18.35
N ILE A 30 5.18 19.59 17.74
CA ILE A 30 5.88 20.84 17.42
C ILE A 30 5.36 21.49 16.13
N ASP A 31 4.92 20.70 15.15
CA ASP A 31 4.41 21.20 13.87
C ASP A 31 3.01 21.79 14.03
N LYS A 32 2.91 23.11 13.80
CA LYS A 32 1.65 23.87 13.91
C LYS A 32 0.54 23.30 13.02
N PHE A 33 0.85 22.86 11.80
CA PHE A 33 -0.17 22.37 10.86
C PHE A 33 -0.70 21.00 11.29
N ALA A 34 0.19 20.14 11.81
CA ALA A 34 -0.19 18.88 12.43
C ALA A 34 -1.11 19.11 13.62
N ARG A 35 -0.77 20.04 14.54
CA ARG A 35 -1.66 20.42 15.66
C ARG A 35 -3.02 20.92 15.21
N THR A 36 -3.08 21.80 14.21
CA THR A 36 -4.37 22.30 13.68
C THR A 36 -5.23 21.15 13.18
N SER A 37 -4.64 20.21 12.45
CA SER A 37 -5.38 19.04 11.91
C SER A 37 -5.80 18.08 13.02
N TYR A 38 -4.93 17.86 14.01
CA TYR A 38 -5.21 17.06 15.20
C TYR A 38 -6.45 17.59 15.94
N LYS A 39 -6.48 18.88 16.27
CA LYS A 39 -7.62 19.52 16.95
C LYS A 39 -8.89 19.59 16.12
N ALA A 40 -8.77 19.61 14.78
CA ALA A 40 -9.95 19.50 13.93
C ALA A 40 -10.55 18.08 14.04
N MET A 41 -9.71 17.05 14.08
CA MET A 41 -10.13 15.65 14.11
C MET A 41 -10.71 15.21 15.46
N PHE A 42 -10.06 15.58 16.57
CA PHE A 42 -10.38 15.12 17.91
C PHE A 42 -10.97 16.23 18.79
N ASN A 43 -11.84 15.87 19.73
CA ASN A 43 -12.23 16.79 20.79
C ASN A 43 -11.13 16.83 21.85
N THR A 44 -10.35 17.92 21.88
CA THR A 44 -9.24 18.10 22.81
C THR A 44 -9.62 18.94 24.04
N GLU A 45 -10.91 19.16 24.30
CA GLU A 45 -11.36 19.93 25.45
C GLU A 45 -10.97 19.24 26.76
N GLY A 46 -10.30 19.98 27.64
CA GLY A 46 -9.79 19.46 28.92
C GLY A 46 -8.52 18.61 28.81
N GLU A 47 -7.96 18.45 27.62
CA GLU A 47 -6.65 17.81 27.42
C GLU A 47 -5.51 18.81 27.56
N ILE A 48 -4.35 18.32 28.00
CA ILE A 48 -3.14 19.12 28.04
C ILE A 48 -2.45 19.11 26.67
N GLU A 49 -2.14 20.30 26.16
CA GLU A 49 -1.44 20.49 24.89
C GLU A 49 -0.03 21.03 25.14
N TYR A 50 0.97 20.28 24.70
CA TYR A 50 2.36 20.74 24.61
C TYR A 50 2.78 20.91 23.15
N HIS A 51 3.73 21.82 22.89
CA HIS A 51 4.22 22.10 21.55
C HIS A 51 5.62 21.53 21.37
N ASP A 52 6.64 22.18 21.96
CA ASP A 52 7.99 21.64 22.03
C ASP A 52 8.17 20.83 23.32
N ILE A 53 8.47 19.55 23.19
CA ILE A 53 8.71 18.66 24.32
C ILE A 53 9.88 19.12 25.20
N LYS A 54 10.84 19.87 24.63
CA LYS A 54 12.00 20.41 25.36
C LYS A 54 11.62 21.52 26.33
N GLU A 55 10.50 22.20 26.08
CA GLU A 55 9.99 23.27 26.94
C GLU A 55 9.13 22.72 28.09
N VAL A 56 8.69 21.46 28.01
CA VAL A 56 7.89 20.82 29.07
C VAL A 56 8.77 20.57 30.28
N THR A 57 8.41 21.10 31.45
CA THR A 57 9.25 20.98 32.64
C THR A 57 9.07 19.62 33.33
N ASP A 58 10.04 19.27 34.18
CA ASP A 58 9.94 18.07 35.02
C ASP A 58 8.77 18.14 35.99
N HIS A 59 8.32 19.35 36.38
CA HIS A 59 7.14 19.53 37.21
C HIS A 59 5.87 19.18 36.43
N ASP A 60 5.76 19.67 35.19
CA ASP A 60 4.62 19.41 34.30
C ASP A 60 4.44 17.90 34.07
N PHE A 61 5.52 17.18 33.77
CA PHE A 61 5.47 15.72 33.65
C PHE A 61 5.07 15.02 34.96
N ARG A 62 5.55 15.51 36.12
CA ARG A 62 5.19 14.91 37.42
C ARG A 62 3.70 14.99 37.72
N GLN A 63 2.96 15.96 37.17
CA GLN A 63 1.51 16.05 37.36
C GLN A 63 0.76 14.84 36.81
N PHE A 64 1.30 14.16 35.80
CA PHE A 64 0.70 12.95 35.22
C PHE A 64 1.05 11.65 35.97
N ARG A 65 1.92 11.71 36.98
CA ARG A 65 2.32 10.53 37.76
C ARG A 65 1.10 9.91 38.42
N GLY A 66 0.93 8.60 38.22
CA GLY A 66 -0.24 7.84 38.72
C GLY A 66 -1.53 8.06 37.92
N GLN A 67 -1.49 8.87 36.86
CA GLN A 67 -2.65 9.10 35.97
C GLN A 67 -2.46 8.50 34.57
N VAL A 68 -1.22 8.49 34.07
CA VAL A 68 -0.88 7.96 32.75
C VAL A 68 -0.36 6.53 32.89
N ASP A 69 -1.05 5.61 32.23
CA ASP A 69 -0.66 4.20 32.14
C ASP A 69 0.33 3.97 31.00
N ILE A 70 0.21 4.73 29.89
CA ILE A 70 0.98 4.51 28.66
C ILE A 70 1.52 5.85 28.13
N ILE A 71 2.82 5.90 27.82
CA ILE A 71 3.36 6.96 26.95
C ILE A 71 3.50 6.40 25.54
N CYS A 72 2.83 7.03 24.58
CA CYS A 72 2.96 6.73 23.16
C CYS A 72 3.94 7.70 22.49
N GLY A 73 4.72 7.26 21.51
CA GLY A 73 5.45 8.21 20.66
C GLY A 73 6.27 7.66 19.50
N GLY A 74 6.11 8.29 18.34
CA GLY A 74 6.91 8.05 17.13
C GLY A 74 7.98 9.13 16.98
N PHE A 75 9.14 8.94 17.59
CA PHE A 75 10.16 10.00 17.66
C PHE A 75 11.03 10.06 16.39
N PRO A 76 11.47 11.27 15.98
CA PRO A 76 12.35 11.43 14.82
C PRO A 76 13.69 10.67 14.96
N CYS A 77 14.01 9.83 13.98
CA CYS A 77 15.27 9.05 13.93
C CYS A 77 16.51 9.88 13.55
N GLN A 78 16.33 11.10 13.02
CA GLN A 78 17.39 11.85 12.31
C GLN A 78 18.51 12.36 13.21
N ALA A 79 18.27 12.52 14.52
CA ALA A 79 19.24 13.14 15.44
C ALA A 79 20.34 12.17 15.92
N PHE A 80 20.15 10.86 15.79
CA PHE A 80 21.10 9.89 16.34
C PHE A 80 22.42 9.81 15.59
N SER A 81 22.44 10.14 14.29
CA SER A 81 23.67 10.13 13.49
C SER A 81 24.72 11.15 13.94
N LEU A 82 24.32 12.17 14.71
CA LEU A 82 25.21 13.20 15.25
C LEU A 82 25.69 12.90 16.69
N ALA A 83 24.93 12.12 17.45
CA ALA A 83 25.17 11.88 18.89
C ALA A 83 26.20 10.77 19.17
N GLY A 84 26.54 9.93 18.19
CA GLY A 84 27.41 8.75 18.36
C GLY A 84 28.88 9.01 18.72
N ARG A 85 29.27 10.25 19.06
CA ARG A 85 30.67 10.60 19.38
C ARG A 85 30.96 10.96 20.83
N ARG A 86 29.99 10.93 21.76
CA ARG A 86 30.24 11.42 23.13
C ARG A 86 29.59 10.57 24.21
N LEU A 87 30.44 10.12 25.14
CA LEU A 87 30.14 9.28 26.29
C LEU A 87 29.61 10.16 27.43
N GLY A 88 28.34 9.99 27.82
CA GLY A 88 27.78 10.51 29.08
C GLY A 88 26.35 11.04 28.99
N PHE A 89 25.59 10.89 30.08
CA PHE A 89 24.22 11.41 30.27
C PHE A 89 24.11 12.94 30.15
N GLU A 90 25.21 13.68 30.20
CA GLU A 90 25.22 15.14 30.12
C GLU A 90 25.32 15.68 28.67
N ASP A 91 25.69 14.83 27.71
CA ASP A 91 25.87 15.19 26.28
C ASP A 91 24.69 14.71 25.40
N THR A 92 23.70 14.03 26.00
CA THR A 92 22.53 13.42 25.34
C THR A 92 21.39 14.40 25.04
N ARG A 93 21.54 15.68 25.43
CA ARG A 93 20.56 16.78 25.28
C ARG A 93 20.13 17.09 23.84
N GLY A 94 20.75 16.46 22.85
CA GLY A 94 20.47 16.70 21.43
C GLY A 94 19.34 15.85 20.82
N THR A 95 19.01 14.67 21.39
CA THR A 95 18.07 13.73 20.74
C THR A 95 16.73 13.63 21.45
N LEU A 96 15.65 13.58 20.67
CA LEU A 96 14.26 13.62 21.16
C LEU A 96 13.83 12.36 21.93
N PHE A 97 14.56 11.24 21.81
CA PHE A 97 14.33 10.05 22.63
C PHE A 97 14.62 10.30 24.12
N PHE A 98 15.64 11.09 24.45
CA PHE A 98 15.94 11.37 25.86
C PHE A 98 14.87 12.24 26.51
N GLU A 99 14.10 13.01 25.73
CA GLU A 99 12.92 13.71 26.24
C GLU A 99 11.79 12.73 26.59
N ILE A 100 11.64 11.64 25.83
CA ILE A 100 10.74 10.53 26.21
C ILE A 100 11.26 9.85 27.48
N ALA A 101 12.56 9.57 27.58
CA ALA A 101 13.17 8.99 28.77
C ALA A 101 12.97 9.88 30.01
N ARG A 102 13.10 11.21 29.85
CA ARG A 102 12.83 12.22 30.89
C ARG A 102 11.36 12.19 31.29
N ALA A 103 10.44 12.19 30.34
CA ALA A 103 9.01 12.06 30.62
C ALA A 103 8.70 10.75 31.36
N ALA A 104 9.23 9.61 30.90
CA ALA A 104 9.05 8.30 31.52
C ALA A 104 9.60 8.25 32.95
N LYS A 105 10.74 8.89 33.23
CA LYS A 105 11.32 9.01 34.57
C LYS A 105 10.40 9.77 35.53
N GLN A 106 9.77 10.85 35.05
CA GLN A 106 8.91 11.71 35.88
C GLN A 106 7.49 11.13 36.04
N ILE A 107 6.88 10.67 34.94
CA ILE A 107 5.51 10.13 34.89
C ILE A 107 5.44 8.73 35.48
N GLN A 108 6.47 7.90 35.25
CA GLN A 108 6.53 6.49 35.64
C GLN A 108 5.32 5.68 35.14
N PRO A 109 5.01 5.72 33.82
CA PRO A 109 3.91 4.96 33.25
C PRO A 109 4.15 3.46 33.38
N ARG A 110 3.08 2.68 33.25
CA ARG A 110 3.16 1.23 33.22
C ARG A 110 3.80 0.72 31.92
N PHE A 111 3.46 1.35 30.79
CA PHE A 111 3.99 1.00 29.48
C PHE A 111 4.59 2.19 28.73
N LEU A 112 5.61 1.90 27.92
CA LEU A 112 6.09 2.78 26.86
C LEU A 112 5.76 2.14 25.53
N PHE A 113 5.08 2.86 24.64
CA PHE A 113 4.72 2.38 23.31
C PHE A 113 5.36 3.28 22.25
N LEU A 114 6.51 2.84 21.74
CA LEU A 114 7.35 3.64 20.85
C LEU A 114 7.38 3.07 19.43
N GLU A 115 7.45 3.94 18.43
CA GLU A 115 7.61 3.57 17.02
C GLU A 115 8.84 4.23 16.42
N ASN A 116 9.50 3.50 15.51
CA ASN A 116 10.54 4.08 14.66
C ASN A 116 10.74 3.34 13.34
N VAL A 117 11.58 3.89 12.46
CA VAL A 117 11.98 3.25 11.21
C VAL A 117 12.76 1.97 11.46
N LYS A 118 12.55 0.94 10.62
CA LYS A 118 13.32 -0.33 10.67
C LYS A 118 14.84 -0.13 10.68
N GLY A 119 15.33 0.94 10.03
CA GLY A 119 16.73 1.29 9.98
C GLY A 119 17.37 1.56 11.35
N LEU A 120 16.57 1.91 12.38
CA LEU A 120 17.05 2.15 13.75
C LEU A 120 17.84 0.95 14.29
N LEU A 121 17.40 -0.27 13.99
CA LEU A 121 18.01 -1.51 14.50
C LEU A 121 19.48 -1.69 14.07
N ASN A 122 19.83 -1.17 12.90
CA ASN A 122 21.18 -1.27 12.33
C ASN A 122 21.91 0.08 12.32
N HIS A 123 21.29 1.13 12.87
CA HIS A 123 21.86 2.46 12.86
C HIS A 123 23.10 2.49 13.75
N ASP A 124 24.18 3.09 13.24
CA ASP A 124 25.47 3.17 13.94
C ASP A 124 25.96 1.80 14.41
N GLU A 125 25.87 0.78 13.53
CA GLU A 125 26.24 -0.62 13.82
C GLU A 125 25.46 -1.22 15.01
N GLY A 126 24.25 -0.71 15.26
CA GLY A 126 23.38 -1.13 16.35
C GLY A 126 23.62 -0.40 17.67
N ARG A 127 24.65 0.46 17.78
CA ARG A 127 24.96 1.22 19.01
C ARG A 127 23.80 2.09 19.46
N THR A 128 23.14 2.76 18.51
CA THR A 128 21.98 3.62 18.83
C THR A 128 20.84 2.85 19.46
N PHE A 129 20.51 1.67 18.91
CA PHE A 129 19.45 0.85 19.47
C PHE A 129 19.86 0.28 20.84
N ALA A 130 21.12 -0.13 21.00
CA ALA A 130 21.65 -0.55 22.29
C ALA A 130 21.54 0.56 23.36
N THR A 131 21.87 1.82 23.02
CA THR A 131 21.70 2.97 23.94
C THR A 131 20.25 3.17 24.36
N ILE A 132 19.30 3.02 23.43
CA ILE A 132 17.86 3.08 23.74
C ILE A 132 17.50 1.98 24.75
N LEU A 133 17.91 0.74 24.50
CA LEU A 133 17.64 -0.39 25.40
C LEU A 133 18.26 -0.17 26.79
N SER A 134 19.54 0.24 26.87
CA SER A 134 20.20 0.52 28.15
C SER A 134 19.53 1.66 28.91
N THR A 135 19.11 2.72 28.23
CA THR A 135 18.41 3.85 28.88
C THR A 135 17.06 3.39 29.46
N LEU A 136 16.31 2.57 28.73
CA LEU A 136 15.03 2.05 29.21
C LEU A 136 15.21 1.05 30.36
N ASP A 137 16.27 0.23 30.31
CA ASP A 137 16.65 -0.69 31.38
C ASP A 137 16.99 0.06 32.68
N GLU A 138 17.79 1.13 32.60
CA GLU A 138 18.14 1.98 33.74
C GLU A 138 16.90 2.69 34.34
N LEU A 139 15.90 2.98 33.52
CA LEU A 139 14.61 3.52 33.98
C LEU A 139 13.68 2.45 34.60
N GLY A 140 14.09 1.18 34.56
CA GLY A 140 13.36 0.05 35.14
C GLY A 140 12.29 -0.53 34.22
N TYR A 141 12.52 -0.53 32.91
CA TYR A 141 11.64 -1.17 31.93
C TYR A 141 12.27 -2.43 31.32
N ASP A 142 11.51 -3.51 31.28
CA ASP A 142 11.81 -4.66 30.42
C ASP A 142 11.28 -4.38 29.02
N VAL A 143 12.13 -4.53 27.99
CA VAL A 143 11.79 -4.08 26.63
C VAL A 143 11.61 -5.26 25.69
N GLU A 144 10.53 -5.23 24.91
CA GLU A 144 10.33 -6.09 23.74
C GLU A 144 10.18 -5.23 22.48
N TRP A 145 10.50 -5.80 21.32
CA TRP A 145 10.29 -5.11 20.04
C TRP A 145 9.98 -6.08 18.91
N GLN A 146 9.24 -5.60 17.92
CA GLN A 146 8.95 -6.34 16.69
C GLN A 146 8.97 -5.40 15.49
N VAL A 147 9.49 -5.89 14.35
CA VAL A 147 9.33 -5.21 13.06
C VAL A 147 8.01 -5.66 12.43
N LEU A 148 7.11 -4.72 12.20
CA LEU A 148 5.80 -4.95 11.59
C LEU A 148 5.71 -4.21 10.26
N ASN A 149 4.96 -4.78 9.31
CA ASN A 149 4.72 -4.17 8.01
C ASN A 149 3.24 -3.83 7.85
N SER A 150 2.93 -2.58 7.51
CA SER A 150 1.54 -2.10 7.37
C SER A 150 0.67 -2.96 6.44
N LYS A 151 1.27 -3.60 5.42
CA LYS A 151 0.57 -4.53 4.50
C LYS A 151 -0.05 -5.75 5.18
N ASP A 152 0.45 -6.12 6.35
CA ASP A 152 -0.07 -7.24 7.13
C ASP A 152 -1.20 -6.80 8.10
N PHE A 153 -1.55 -5.51 8.10
CA PHE A 153 -2.56 -4.87 8.95
C PHE A 153 -3.57 -4.08 8.10
N GLN A 154 -4.17 -4.72 7.09
CA GLN A 154 -5.28 -4.20 6.28
C GLN A 154 -4.98 -2.96 5.39
N VAL A 155 -3.73 -2.51 5.35
CA VAL A 155 -3.34 -1.32 4.58
C VAL A 155 -2.39 -1.72 3.47
N PRO A 156 -2.71 -1.56 2.18
CA PRO A 156 -1.86 -2.03 1.07
C PRO A 156 -0.64 -1.13 0.84
N GLN A 157 0.22 -0.99 1.86
CA GLN A 157 1.46 -0.23 1.85
C GLN A 157 2.60 -1.10 2.40
N ASN A 158 3.67 -1.26 1.63
CA ASN A 158 4.91 -1.86 2.12
C ASN A 158 5.66 -0.83 2.96
N ARG A 159 5.39 -0.81 4.26
CA ARG A 159 5.97 0.09 5.24
C ARG A 159 6.36 -0.70 6.49
N GLU A 160 7.65 -0.99 6.60
CA GLU A 160 8.20 -1.68 7.77
C GLU A 160 8.62 -0.67 8.84
N ARG A 161 8.21 -0.92 10.08
CA ARG A 161 8.52 -0.11 11.26
C ARG A 161 8.85 -1.02 12.45
N VAL A 162 9.78 -0.57 13.29
CA VAL A 162 10.04 -1.22 14.57
C VAL A 162 9.13 -0.59 15.61
N PHE A 163 8.44 -1.44 16.35
CA PHE A 163 7.63 -1.06 17.50
C PHE A 163 8.32 -1.60 18.75
N ILE A 164 8.46 -0.76 19.76
CA ILE A 164 9.17 -1.04 21.00
C ILE A 164 8.16 -0.86 22.14
N ILE A 165 8.01 -1.90 22.96
CA ILE A 165 7.18 -1.86 24.16
C ILE A 165 8.09 -1.98 25.38
N GLY A 166 8.06 -0.96 26.24
CA GLY A 166 8.70 -1.00 27.55
C GLY A 166 7.68 -1.37 28.61
N HIS A 167 7.94 -2.42 29.38
CA HIS A 167 7.14 -2.89 30.52
C HIS A 167 7.78 -2.46 31.82
N SER A 168 7.10 -1.63 32.61
CA SER A 168 7.66 -1.21 33.89
C SER A 168 7.77 -2.41 34.84
N ARG A 169 8.97 -2.64 35.39
CA ARG A 169 9.26 -3.72 36.38
C ARG A 169 8.49 -3.59 37.69
N ARG A 170 7.80 -2.48 37.90
CA ARG A 170 6.87 -2.29 39.03
C ARG A 170 5.61 -3.11 38.89
N TYR A 171 5.30 -3.55 37.68
CA TYR A 171 4.13 -4.36 37.36
C TYR A 171 4.58 -5.72 36.83
N ARG A 172 3.67 -6.69 36.84
CA ARG A 172 3.93 -8.00 36.25
C ARG A 172 4.03 -7.85 34.72
N SER A 173 5.18 -8.21 34.15
CA SER A 173 5.42 -8.12 32.70
C SER A 173 4.44 -9.01 31.92
N ARG A 174 3.79 -8.43 30.90
CA ARG A 174 2.83 -9.11 30.01
C ARG A 174 3.23 -8.84 28.56
N PHE A 175 4.05 -9.71 28.00
CA PHE A 175 4.56 -9.56 26.63
C PHE A 175 3.42 -9.52 25.61
N ILE A 176 3.48 -8.54 24.71
CA ILE A 176 2.53 -8.28 23.62
C ILE A 176 2.98 -8.98 22.35
N PHE A 177 4.29 -9.09 22.13
CA PHE A 177 4.83 -9.73 20.95
C PHE A 177 5.04 -11.24 21.15
N PRO A 178 4.95 -12.05 20.08
CA PRO A 178 4.76 -11.66 18.69
C PRO A 178 3.29 -11.41 18.32
N LEU A 179 3.02 -10.30 17.64
CA LEU A 179 1.79 -10.15 16.87
C LEU A 179 1.90 -11.05 15.64
N ARG A 180 1.12 -12.13 15.65
CA ARG A 180 1.01 -13.04 14.51
C ARG A 180 0.02 -12.46 13.52
N ARG A 181 0.36 -12.63 12.23
CA ARG A 181 -0.49 -12.28 11.10
C ARG A 181 -1.89 -12.83 11.34
N GLU A 182 -2.94 -12.03 11.13
CA GLU A 182 -4.24 -12.55 10.71
C GLU A 182 -4.06 -13.12 9.30
N ASN A 183 -3.31 -14.23 9.17
CA ASN A 183 -3.56 -15.16 8.09
C ASN A 183 -4.92 -15.74 8.42
N SER A 184 -5.99 -15.06 8.01
CA SER A 184 -7.16 -15.80 7.58
C SER A 184 -6.61 -16.84 6.61
N SER A 185 -6.69 -18.12 7.00
CA SER A 185 -6.43 -19.20 6.06
C SER A 185 -7.30 -18.88 4.85
N ALA A 186 -6.69 -18.48 3.75
CA ALA A 186 -7.42 -18.23 2.53
C ALA A 186 -8.19 -19.52 2.24
N HIS A 187 -9.51 -19.49 2.42
CA HIS A 187 -10.35 -20.61 2.08
C HIS A 187 -10.25 -20.74 0.56
N LEU A 188 -9.45 -21.71 0.11
CA LEU A 188 -9.47 -22.16 -1.27
C LEU A 188 -10.86 -22.77 -1.49
N GLU A 189 -11.74 -22.04 -2.16
CA GLU A 189 -13.03 -22.55 -2.60
C GLU A 189 -12.80 -23.60 -3.71
N ARG A 190 -12.56 -24.83 -3.27
CA ARG A 190 -12.41 -26.00 -4.13
C ARG A 190 -13.78 -26.50 -4.54
N LEU A 191 -14.06 -26.51 -5.85
CA LEU A 191 -15.30 -27.03 -6.41
C LEU A 191 -15.35 -28.57 -6.36
N GLY A 192 -14.21 -29.24 -6.52
CA GLY A 192 -14.15 -30.70 -6.47
C GLY A 192 -12.81 -31.27 -6.94
N ASN A 193 -12.78 -32.60 -7.13
CA ASN A 193 -11.64 -33.32 -7.69
C ASN A 193 -12.11 -34.26 -8.83
N ILE A 194 -11.61 -34.04 -10.05
CA ILE A 194 -11.98 -34.80 -11.26
C ILE A 194 -11.18 -36.09 -11.45
N ASN A 195 -10.26 -36.42 -10.55
CA ASN A 195 -9.53 -37.70 -10.61
C ASN A 195 -10.50 -38.85 -10.28
N PRO A 196 -10.53 -39.97 -11.04
CA PRO A 196 -11.42 -41.10 -10.77
C PRO A 196 -11.32 -41.65 -9.34
N SER A 197 -10.14 -41.57 -8.72
CA SER A 197 -9.90 -41.98 -7.33
C SER A 197 -10.41 -40.99 -6.28
N LYS A 198 -10.89 -39.81 -6.70
CA LYS A 198 -11.17 -38.62 -5.86
C LYS A 198 -9.99 -38.17 -4.97
N ARG A 199 -8.78 -38.68 -5.25
CA ARG A 199 -7.57 -38.42 -4.48
C ARG A 199 -6.48 -37.91 -5.43
N GLY A 200 -5.75 -36.88 -5.01
CA GLY A 200 -4.60 -36.35 -5.74
C GLY A 200 -4.81 -34.92 -6.27
N LEU A 201 -3.78 -34.09 -6.06
CA LEU A 201 -3.80 -32.64 -6.31
C LEU A 201 -4.05 -32.26 -7.79
N ASN A 202 -3.70 -33.13 -8.75
CA ASN A 202 -3.83 -32.86 -10.19
C ASN A 202 -5.28 -32.82 -10.70
N GLY A 203 -6.23 -33.32 -9.92
CA GLY A 203 -7.65 -33.29 -10.26
C GLY A 203 -8.42 -32.16 -9.60
N GLU A 204 -7.78 -31.32 -8.77
CA GLU A 204 -8.50 -30.27 -8.05
C GLU A 204 -8.97 -29.16 -8.99
N VAL A 205 -10.24 -28.80 -8.86
CA VAL A 205 -10.92 -27.75 -9.64
C VAL A 205 -11.31 -26.62 -8.70
N TYR A 206 -11.01 -25.39 -9.10
CA TYR A 206 -11.26 -24.18 -8.32
C TYR A 206 -12.27 -23.25 -9.03
N LEU A 207 -12.99 -22.44 -8.26
CA LEU A 207 -13.87 -21.41 -8.80
C LEU A 207 -13.07 -20.21 -9.33
N THR A 208 -13.60 -19.54 -10.38
CA THR A 208 -13.02 -18.30 -10.92
C THR A 208 -13.03 -17.12 -9.93
N SER A 209 -13.92 -17.15 -8.94
CA SER A 209 -14.08 -16.12 -7.92
C SER A 209 -13.07 -16.23 -6.76
N GLY A 210 -12.32 -17.34 -6.68
CA GLY A 210 -11.41 -17.65 -5.57
C GLY A 210 -9.92 -17.54 -5.92
N LEU A 211 -9.06 -17.67 -4.91
CA LEU A 211 -7.61 -17.78 -5.07
C LEU A 211 -7.24 -19.15 -5.63
N ALA A 212 -6.40 -19.20 -6.66
CA ALA A 212 -5.82 -20.46 -7.16
C ALA A 212 -4.49 -20.76 -6.43
N PRO A 213 -4.15 -22.05 -6.19
CA PRO A 213 -2.89 -22.40 -5.55
C PRO A 213 -1.68 -22.14 -6.47
N THR A 214 -0.51 -21.94 -5.87
CA THR A 214 0.76 -21.78 -6.60
C THR A 214 1.08 -23.04 -7.41
N LEU A 215 1.41 -22.86 -8.70
CA LEU A 215 1.83 -23.96 -9.59
C LEU A 215 3.12 -24.61 -9.07
N THR A 216 3.06 -25.89 -8.69
CA THR A 216 4.25 -26.67 -8.31
C THR A 216 4.99 -27.18 -9.54
N ARG A 217 6.32 -26.99 -9.55
CA ARG A 217 7.22 -27.42 -10.65
C ARG A 217 7.25 -28.95 -10.75
N GLY A 218 6.96 -29.49 -11.94
CA GLY A 218 7.24 -30.90 -12.28
C GLY A 218 6.06 -31.80 -12.66
N LYS A 219 4.83 -31.28 -12.86
CA LYS A 219 3.64 -32.13 -13.09
C LYS A 219 2.71 -31.74 -14.24
N GLY A 220 3.25 -31.23 -15.35
CA GLY A 220 2.67 -31.30 -16.71
C GLY A 220 1.31 -30.64 -17.02
N GLU A 221 0.42 -30.46 -16.04
CA GLU A 221 -0.92 -29.91 -16.20
C GLU A 221 -1.10 -28.73 -15.23
N GLY A 222 -1.59 -27.59 -15.75
CA GLY A 222 -1.87 -26.40 -14.97
C GLY A 222 -3.11 -26.52 -14.08
N ALA A 223 -3.36 -25.52 -13.24
CA ALA A 223 -4.56 -25.45 -12.40
C ALA A 223 -5.84 -25.43 -13.25
N LYS A 224 -6.86 -26.19 -12.85
CA LYS A 224 -8.14 -26.34 -13.56
C LYS A 224 -9.17 -25.41 -12.92
N ILE A 225 -9.71 -24.49 -13.71
CA ILE A 225 -10.68 -23.49 -13.26
C ILE A 225 -12.03 -23.81 -13.88
N ALA A 226 -13.09 -23.86 -13.06
CA ALA A 226 -14.44 -24.05 -13.55
C ALA A 226 -15.03 -22.73 -14.07
N ILE A 227 -15.38 -22.69 -15.36
CA ILE A 227 -16.09 -21.57 -15.98
C ILE A 227 -17.54 -22.04 -16.22
N PRO A 228 -18.55 -21.42 -15.60
CA PRO A 228 -19.94 -21.78 -15.87
C PRO A 228 -20.30 -21.39 -17.31
N VAL A 229 -20.69 -22.37 -18.13
CA VAL A 229 -21.25 -22.15 -19.47
C VAL A 229 -22.76 -22.25 -19.36
N LEU A 230 -23.48 -21.16 -19.60
CA LEU A 230 -24.94 -21.19 -19.68
C LEU A 230 -25.37 -21.93 -20.95
N THR A 231 -26.21 -22.95 -20.77
CA THR A 231 -26.94 -23.80 -21.75
C THR A 231 -26.22 -25.02 -22.34
N PRO A 232 -26.10 -26.12 -21.58
CA PRO A 232 -25.64 -27.41 -22.11
C PRO A 232 -26.69 -28.17 -22.94
N ASP A 233 -27.99 -27.80 -22.90
CA ASP A 233 -29.07 -28.64 -23.44
C ASP A 233 -29.83 -28.08 -24.66
N ARG A 234 -29.24 -27.20 -25.48
CA ARG A 234 -29.90 -26.73 -26.72
C ARG A 234 -29.19 -27.22 -27.98
N ILE A 235 -29.70 -28.33 -28.52
CA ILE A 235 -29.25 -28.95 -29.79
C ILE A 235 -29.73 -28.17 -31.03
N GLU A 236 -30.85 -27.44 -30.94
CA GLU A 236 -31.30 -26.56 -32.04
C GLU A 236 -31.51 -25.11 -31.57
N LYS A 237 -30.85 -24.17 -32.24
CA LYS A 237 -31.14 -22.73 -32.16
C LYS A 237 -31.73 -22.29 -33.50
N ARG A 238 -32.93 -21.70 -33.48
CA ARG A 238 -33.58 -21.08 -34.64
C ARG A 238 -32.72 -19.95 -35.22
N GLN A 239 -32.36 -20.13 -36.48
CA GLN A 239 -32.06 -19.20 -37.56
C GLN A 239 -31.83 -17.69 -37.26
N TYR A 240 -30.66 -17.26 -37.75
CA TYR A 240 -30.28 -15.92 -38.24
C TYR A 240 -29.97 -14.80 -37.23
N GLY A 241 -28.68 -14.74 -36.86
CA GLY A 241 -28.06 -13.55 -36.27
C GLY A 241 -26.57 -13.74 -35.99
N ARG A 242 -25.73 -13.44 -37.00
CA ARG A 242 -24.30 -13.06 -36.94
C ARG A 242 -23.38 -13.86 -35.96
N ARG A 243 -22.62 -14.83 -36.48
CA ARG A 243 -21.42 -15.43 -35.84
C ARG A 243 -20.17 -15.16 -36.70
N PHE A 244 -19.00 -14.98 -36.06
CA PHE A 244 -17.69 -15.00 -36.71
C PHE A 244 -17.34 -16.41 -37.24
N LYS A 245 -16.82 -16.48 -38.48
CA LYS A 245 -16.48 -17.73 -39.17
C LYS A 245 -15.08 -18.24 -38.77
N ASP A 246 -14.89 -19.56 -38.87
CA ASP A 246 -13.61 -20.24 -38.64
C ASP A 246 -12.83 -20.44 -39.96
N ASN A 247 -11.54 -20.78 -39.86
CA ASN A 247 -10.51 -20.62 -40.90
C ASN A 247 -10.66 -21.52 -42.16
N GLN A 248 -11.78 -22.23 -42.36
CA GLN A 248 -12.01 -23.15 -43.49
C GLN A 248 -13.43 -23.12 -44.09
N ASP A 249 -14.28 -22.17 -43.71
CA ASP A 249 -15.65 -22.09 -44.27
C ASP A 249 -15.67 -21.45 -45.67
N PRO A 250 -16.51 -21.95 -46.61
CA PRO A 250 -16.62 -21.38 -47.96
C PRO A 250 -17.20 -19.96 -47.94
N MET A 251 -16.67 -19.12 -48.84
CA MET A 251 -17.00 -17.71 -48.95
C MET A 251 -18.28 -17.52 -49.80
N PHE A 252 -19.17 -16.60 -49.39
CA PHE A 252 -20.31 -16.16 -50.21
C PHE A 252 -20.11 -14.70 -50.62
N THR A 253 -20.64 -14.34 -51.79
CA THR A 253 -20.56 -13.01 -52.41
C THR A 253 -21.34 -11.97 -51.62
N LEU A 254 -20.69 -10.85 -51.28
CA LEU A 254 -21.30 -9.70 -50.60
C LEU A 254 -22.26 -8.96 -51.54
N THR A 255 -23.49 -8.71 -51.09
CA THR A 255 -24.46 -7.85 -51.79
C THR A 255 -24.30 -6.38 -51.42
N SER A 256 -24.50 -5.49 -52.39
CA SER A 256 -24.16 -4.05 -52.41
C SER A 256 -24.89 -3.12 -51.43
N GLN A 257 -25.58 -3.62 -50.41
CA GLN A 257 -26.45 -2.81 -49.53
C GLN A 257 -25.88 -2.50 -48.14
N ASP A 258 -24.81 -3.16 -47.71
CA ASP A 258 -24.18 -2.86 -46.42
C ASP A 258 -22.98 -1.92 -46.59
N ARG A 259 -23.14 -0.64 -46.24
CA ARG A 259 -22.02 0.33 -46.15
C ARG A 259 -21.21 0.09 -44.88
N HIS A 260 -20.41 -0.97 -44.86
CA HIS A 260 -19.33 -1.09 -43.88
C HIS A 260 -18.11 -0.32 -44.41
N GLY A 261 -17.69 0.72 -43.70
CA GLY A 261 -16.53 1.53 -44.08
C GLY A 261 -15.22 0.76 -43.89
N VAL A 262 -14.31 0.87 -44.86
CA VAL A 262 -12.91 0.48 -44.69
C VAL A 262 -12.25 1.54 -43.82
N VAL A 263 -11.75 1.16 -42.65
CA VAL A 263 -11.02 2.07 -41.75
C VAL A 263 -9.54 1.96 -42.08
N VAL A 264 -9.05 2.90 -42.89
CA VAL A 264 -7.61 3.04 -43.15
C VAL A 264 -7.00 3.72 -41.93
N ALA A 265 -6.17 2.99 -41.20
CA ALA A 265 -5.40 3.54 -40.10
C ALA A 265 -4.34 4.48 -40.67
N GLY A 266 -3.49 4.02 -41.59
CA GLY A 266 -2.41 4.84 -42.13
C GLY A 266 -1.80 4.26 -43.40
N ASN A 267 -0.66 4.81 -43.83
CA ASN A 267 0.07 4.39 -45.02
C ASN A 267 1.56 4.16 -44.71
N LEU A 268 2.09 3.00 -45.10
CA LEU A 268 3.52 2.71 -45.14
C LEU A 268 4.17 3.33 -46.39
N PRO A 269 5.47 3.70 -46.31
CA PRO A 269 6.21 4.25 -47.43
C PRO A 269 6.49 3.15 -48.46
N THR A 270 5.60 3.00 -49.44
CA THR A 270 5.75 2.07 -50.56
C THR A 270 5.53 2.79 -51.88
N SER A 271 5.96 2.19 -52.99
CA SER A 271 5.86 2.79 -54.32
C SER A 271 4.42 3.04 -54.79
N PHE A 272 3.42 2.39 -54.18
CA PHE A 272 2.01 2.57 -54.52
C PHE A 272 1.17 2.79 -53.26
N ASP A 273 0.26 3.77 -53.29
CA ASP A 273 -0.62 4.08 -52.16
C ASP A 273 -1.42 2.85 -51.71
N GLN A 274 -1.91 2.04 -52.65
CA GLN A 274 -2.68 0.82 -52.36
C GLN A 274 -1.88 -0.23 -51.58
N THR A 275 -0.58 -0.38 -51.83
CA THR A 275 0.28 -1.34 -51.09
C THR A 275 0.75 -0.79 -49.75
N GLY A 276 0.71 0.53 -49.58
CA GLY A 276 1.07 1.20 -48.33
C GLY A 276 -0.04 1.15 -47.29
N ARG A 277 -1.31 1.04 -47.70
CA ARG A 277 -2.46 1.11 -46.78
C ARG A 277 -2.39 0.08 -45.66
N VAL A 278 -2.55 0.59 -44.45
CA VAL A 278 -2.68 -0.17 -43.21
C VAL A 278 -4.11 -0.01 -42.70
N PHE A 279 -4.79 -1.11 -42.42
CA PHE A 279 -6.18 -1.17 -42.00
C PHE A 279 -6.29 -1.37 -40.48
N ASP A 280 -7.25 -0.71 -39.84
CA ASP A 280 -7.54 -0.90 -38.41
C ASP A 280 -8.39 -2.14 -38.16
N ILE A 281 -8.18 -2.82 -37.04
CA ILE A 281 -8.98 -4.00 -36.62
C ILE A 281 -10.46 -3.68 -36.36
N ALA A 282 -10.80 -2.41 -36.14
CA ALA A 282 -12.18 -1.96 -35.93
C ALA A 282 -12.98 -1.81 -37.24
N GLY A 283 -12.33 -1.96 -38.42
CA GLY A 283 -12.95 -1.82 -39.74
C GLY A 283 -12.86 -3.10 -40.57
N LEU A 284 -13.50 -3.07 -41.75
CA LEU A 284 -13.29 -4.13 -42.75
C LEU A 284 -12.03 -3.85 -43.56
N SER A 285 -11.22 -4.89 -43.76
CA SER A 285 -10.14 -4.88 -44.74
C SER A 285 -10.70 -5.10 -46.16
N PRO A 286 -10.19 -4.43 -47.20
CA PRO A 286 -10.62 -4.68 -48.58
C PRO A 286 -10.31 -6.12 -49.03
N THR A 287 -11.07 -6.60 -50.00
CA THR A 287 -10.86 -7.91 -50.64
C THR A 287 -9.48 -7.98 -51.30
N LEU A 288 -8.79 -9.12 -51.12
CA LEU A 288 -7.50 -9.40 -51.75
C LEU A 288 -7.59 -9.22 -53.28
N THR A 289 -6.70 -8.42 -53.86
CA THR A 289 -6.62 -8.27 -55.32
C THR A 289 -5.79 -9.39 -55.92
N THR A 290 -6.28 -10.05 -56.98
CA THR A 290 -5.67 -11.24 -57.60
C THR A 290 -4.60 -10.95 -58.66
N MET A 291 -4.22 -9.68 -58.86
CA MET A 291 -3.25 -9.31 -59.89
C MET A 291 -1.80 -9.59 -59.44
N GLN A 292 -1.02 -10.25 -60.31
CA GLN A 292 0.39 -10.58 -60.08
C GLN A 292 1.21 -9.36 -59.59
N GLY A 293 2.04 -9.58 -58.57
CA GLY A 293 2.90 -8.56 -57.94
C GLY A 293 2.95 -8.75 -56.42
N GLY A 294 4.16 -8.92 -55.87
CA GLY A 294 4.38 -9.15 -54.44
C GLY A 294 3.95 -7.97 -53.55
N ASP A 295 3.62 -8.28 -52.30
CA ASP A 295 3.32 -7.34 -51.20
C ASP A 295 1.96 -6.58 -51.25
N LYS A 296 1.01 -7.07 -52.05
CA LYS A 296 -0.39 -6.56 -52.11
C LYS A 296 -1.33 -7.19 -51.06
N VAL A 297 -0.78 -7.78 -50.00
CA VAL A 297 -1.57 -8.28 -48.87
C VAL A 297 -2.04 -7.10 -48.01
N PRO A 298 -3.30 -7.09 -47.52
CA PRO A 298 -3.76 -6.07 -46.60
C PRO A 298 -2.90 -6.07 -45.34
N LYS A 299 -2.34 -4.92 -45.02
CA LYS A 299 -1.53 -4.75 -43.81
C LYS A 299 -2.48 -4.38 -42.69
N ILE A 300 -2.66 -5.25 -41.72
CA ILE A 300 -3.54 -5.00 -40.58
C ILE A 300 -2.69 -4.43 -39.45
N LEU A 301 -3.13 -3.32 -38.87
CA LEU A 301 -2.51 -2.75 -37.68
C LEU A 301 -2.79 -3.67 -36.48
N LEU A 302 -1.86 -4.58 -36.20
CA LEU A 302 -1.81 -5.26 -34.91
C LEU A 302 -1.20 -4.29 -33.91
N ARG A 303 -2.04 -3.69 -33.07
CA ARG A 303 -1.57 -2.89 -31.94
C ARG A 303 -0.98 -3.88 -30.93
N GLU A 304 0.35 -3.94 -30.84
CA GLU A 304 0.99 -4.70 -29.77
C GLU A 304 0.51 -4.13 -28.43
N GLU A 305 -0.25 -4.93 -27.70
CA GLU A 305 -0.61 -4.61 -26.33
C GLU A 305 0.67 -4.65 -25.50
N LEU A 306 1.11 -3.47 -25.06
CA LEU A 306 2.03 -3.39 -23.95
C LEU A 306 1.19 -3.15 -22.69
N PRO A 307 0.79 -4.19 -21.95
CA PRO A 307 -0.07 -4.06 -20.78
C PRO A 307 0.67 -3.48 -19.56
N PHE A 308 1.86 -2.90 -19.77
CA PHE A 308 2.70 -2.37 -18.71
C PHE A 308 3.50 -1.14 -19.17
N LEU A 309 3.67 -0.18 -18.25
CA LEU A 309 4.61 0.91 -18.36
C LEU A 309 6.02 0.43 -18.03
N LYS A 310 7.04 0.94 -18.74
CA LYS A 310 8.46 0.72 -18.43
C LYS A 310 8.93 1.83 -17.47
N ILE A 311 9.18 1.48 -16.21
CA ILE A 311 9.65 2.41 -15.18
C ILE A 311 11.15 2.25 -15.03
N LYS A 312 11.93 3.31 -15.28
CA LYS A 312 13.40 3.29 -15.15
C LYS A 312 13.81 2.85 -13.75
N GLU A 313 14.60 1.78 -13.67
CA GLU A 313 15.02 1.19 -12.40
C GLU A 313 16.36 0.45 -12.59
N ALA A 314 17.19 0.39 -11.55
CA ALA A 314 18.49 -0.28 -11.55
C ALA A 314 18.39 -1.82 -11.56
N THR A 315 17.71 -2.36 -12.57
CA THR A 315 17.56 -3.79 -12.88
C THR A 315 18.48 -4.18 -14.04
N LYS A 316 18.66 -5.49 -14.29
CA LYS A 316 19.45 -5.96 -15.45
C LYS A 316 18.93 -5.44 -16.80
N THR A 317 17.61 -5.24 -16.91
CA THR A 317 16.92 -4.72 -18.10
C THR A 317 16.88 -3.19 -18.16
N GLY A 318 17.30 -2.48 -17.10
CA GLY A 318 17.22 -1.02 -16.99
C GLY A 318 15.83 -0.45 -16.67
N TYR A 319 14.82 -1.31 -16.53
CA TYR A 319 13.45 -0.91 -16.17
C TYR A 319 12.69 -2.01 -15.42
N ALA A 320 11.76 -1.61 -14.58
CA ALA A 320 10.71 -2.44 -14.00
C ALA A 320 9.39 -2.26 -14.78
N LYS A 321 8.64 -3.34 -14.96
CA LYS A 321 7.32 -3.30 -15.61
C LYS A 321 6.27 -2.88 -14.58
N ALA A 322 5.42 -1.90 -14.86
CA ALA A 322 4.31 -1.48 -14.00
C ALA A 322 2.97 -1.65 -14.73
N THR A 323 2.07 -2.44 -14.17
CA THR A 323 0.75 -2.75 -14.72
C THR A 323 -0.34 -1.92 -14.03
N LEU A 324 -1.58 -1.98 -14.51
CA LEU A 324 -2.71 -1.30 -13.87
C LEU A 324 -2.79 -1.60 -12.36
N GLY A 325 -2.96 -0.56 -11.54
CA GLY A 325 -3.03 -0.68 -10.07
C GLY A 325 -1.68 -0.74 -9.35
N ASP A 326 -0.57 -0.92 -10.07
CA ASP A 326 0.76 -0.85 -9.43
C ASP A 326 1.07 0.57 -8.97
N SER A 327 1.76 0.67 -7.83
CA SER A 327 2.30 1.94 -7.37
C SER A 327 3.63 2.24 -8.05
N VAL A 328 3.92 3.53 -8.23
CA VAL A 328 5.19 4.01 -8.80
C VAL A 328 5.72 5.15 -7.95
N ASN A 329 6.94 4.98 -7.44
CA ASN A 329 7.69 6.06 -6.80
C ASN A 329 8.31 6.97 -7.88
N LEU A 330 7.82 8.20 -7.92
CA LEU A 330 8.19 9.27 -8.84
C LEU A 330 9.42 10.06 -8.37
N ALA A 331 9.90 9.85 -7.14
CA ALA A 331 11.08 10.54 -6.64
C ALA A 331 12.32 10.10 -7.42
N TYR A 332 13.16 11.08 -7.78
CA TYR A 332 14.43 10.88 -8.49
C TYR A 332 14.28 10.02 -9.77
N PRO A 333 13.43 10.45 -10.72
CA PRO A 333 13.05 9.64 -11.88
C PRO A 333 14.22 9.22 -12.75
N ASP A 334 15.29 10.01 -12.77
CA ASP A 334 16.48 9.79 -13.58
C ASP A 334 17.55 8.94 -12.91
N SER A 335 17.37 8.57 -11.63
CA SER A 335 18.36 7.83 -10.87
C SER A 335 18.69 6.48 -11.51
N THR A 336 19.99 6.22 -11.70
CA THR A 336 20.51 4.97 -12.27
C THR A 336 20.80 3.90 -11.22
N LYS A 337 20.75 4.25 -9.93
CA LYS A 337 21.11 3.38 -8.81
C LYS A 337 19.92 2.90 -7.99
N ARG A 338 18.75 3.53 -8.12
CA ARG A 338 17.56 3.19 -7.32
C ARG A 338 16.85 1.94 -7.84
N ARG A 339 16.45 1.08 -6.89
CA ARG A 339 15.62 -0.12 -7.07
C ARG A 339 14.31 0.01 -6.30
N GLY A 340 13.35 -0.86 -6.59
CA GLY A 340 12.07 -0.98 -5.90
C GLY A 340 11.13 0.21 -6.13
N ARG A 341 11.16 0.81 -7.32
CA ARG A 341 10.29 1.96 -7.64
C ARG A 341 8.86 1.56 -7.95
N VAL A 342 8.66 0.32 -8.40
CA VAL A 342 7.33 -0.23 -8.69
C VAL A 342 6.89 -1.13 -7.55
N GLY A 343 5.77 -0.79 -6.91
CA GLY A 343 5.10 -1.63 -5.94
C GLY A 343 3.97 -2.43 -6.60
N LYS A 344 4.09 -3.75 -6.60
CA LYS A 344 3.16 -4.67 -7.27
C LYS A 344 1.87 -4.85 -6.49
N GLY A 345 0.79 -4.21 -6.95
CA GLY A 345 -0.52 -4.19 -6.26
C GLY A 345 -0.49 -3.61 -4.83
N ILE A 346 0.63 -3.01 -4.42
CA ILE A 346 0.88 -2.49 -3.08
C ILE A 346 1.65 -1.18 -3.23
N SER A 347 1.34 -0.19 -2.40
CA SER A 347 2.07 1.08 -2.37
C SER A 347 3.44 0.93 -1.72
N ASN A 348 4.48 1.57 -2.28
CA ASN A 348 5.71 1.81 -1.52
C ASN A 348 5.44 2.71 -0.31
N THR A 349 6.38 2.75 0.64
CA THR A 349 6.27 3.64 1.81
C THR A 349 6.04 5.08 1.38
N LEU A 350 4.98 5.71 1.91
CA LEU A 350 4.70 7.12 1.64
C LEU A 350 5.82 8.02 2.17
N THR A 351 6.10 9.08 1.42
CA THR A 351 7.02 10.15 1.83
C THR A 351 6.24 11.42 2.16
N THR A 352 6.90 12.43 2.72
CA THR A 352 6.31 13.76 3.02
C THR A 352 6.02 14.62 1.79
N SER A 353 6.10 14.05 0.59
CA SER A 353 5.91 14.71 -0.69
C SER A 353 4.98 13.88 -1.58
N ASP A 354 4.42 14.51 -2.61
CA ASP A 354 3.47 13.93 -3.56
C ASP A 354 4.14 13.03 -4.63
N ASN A 355 5.25 12.41 -4.27
CA ASN A 355 6.07 11.59 -5.15
C ASN A 355 5.56 10.16 -5.34
N MET A 356 4.43 9.80 -4.74
CA MET A 356 3.82 8.49 -4.94
C MET A 356 2.71 8.57 -5.98
N GLY A 357 2.78 7.68 -6.98
CA GLY A 357 1.76 7.53 -8.01
C GLY A 357 1.23 6.11 -8.11
N VAL A 358 0.17 5.96 -8.90
CA VAL A 358 -0.48 4.71 -9.25
C VAL A 358 -0.70 4.66 -10.76
N VAL A 359 -0.50 3.48 -11.35
CA VAL A 359 -0.79 3.24 -12.76
C VAL A 359 -2.30 3.13 -12.94
N VAL A 360 -2.85 4.00 -13.77
CA VAL A 360 -4.27 4.06 -14.12
C VAL A 360 -4.46 3.93 -15.63
N ALA A 361 -5.60 3.39 -16.02
CA ALA A 361 -6.07 3.36 -17.40
C ALA A 361 -6.93 4.61 -17.66
N ALA A 362 -6.59 5.38 -18.69
CA ALA A 362 -7.35 6.56 -19.09
C ALA A 362 -7.81 6.43 -20.54
N LEU A 363 -9.09 6.75 -20.78
CA LEU A 363 -9.63 6.84 -22.12
C LEU A 363 -9.01 8.09 -22.76
N GLU A 364 -8.25 7.92 -23.84
CA GLU A 364 -7.65 9.04 -24.55
C GLU A 364 -7.97 8.90 -26.04
N TYR A 365 -8.77 9.83 -26.57
CA TYR A 365 -9.01 9.98 -28.01
C TYR A 365 -8.18 11.16 -28.50
N ARG A 366 -7.00 10.89 -29.07
CA ARG A 366 -6.20 11.91 -29.77
C ARG A 366 -6.23 11.61 -31.26
N GLN A 367 -6.77 12.53 -32.04
CA GLN A 367 -6.79 12.44 -33.51
C GLN A 367 -5.41 12.71 -34.12
N ASP A 368 -4.48 13.29 -33.36
CA ASP A 368 -3.30 14.01 -33.85
C ASP A 368 -1.96 13.27 -33.63
N LYS A 369 -1.93 12.14 -32.90
CA LYS A 369 -0.66 11.47 -32.58
C LYS A 369 -0.70 9.94 -32.60
N TRP A 370 0.11 9.39 -33.50
CA TRP A 370 0.48 7.98 -33.63
C TRP A 370 1.47 7.59 -32.53
N TYR A 371 0.99 7.32 -31.31
CA TYR A 371 1.85 6.78 -30.25
C TYR A 371 1.85 5.24 -30.31
N GLU A 372 2.99 4.61 -29.96
CA GLU A 372 3.00 3.24 -29.42
C GLU A 372 2.07 3.24 -28.19
N VAL A 373 0.84 2.76 -28.34
CA VAL A 373 -0.14 2.83 -27.26
C VAL A 373 0.19 1.73 -26.25
N THR A 374 0.98 2.08 -25.25
CA THR A 374 1.03 1.30 -24.00
C THR A 374 -0.34 1.41 -23.33
N GLY A 375 -1.14 0.35 -23.43
CA GLY A 375 -2.55 0.39 -23.11
C GLY A 375 -3.15 -0.98 -22.92
N ILE A 376 -4.40 -0.99 -22.45
CA ILE A 376 -5.22 -2.19 -22.26
C ILE A 376 -6.56 -1.99 -22.94
N VAL A 377 -7.13 -3.06 -23.50
CA VAL A 377 -8.50 -3.03 -24.01
C VAL A 377 -9.45 -3.48 -22.90
N LEU A 378 -10.41 -2.62 -22.57
CA LEU A 378 -11.50 -2.93 -21.64
C LEU A 378 -12.82 -2.66 -22.36
N ASP A 379 -13.72 -3.64 -22.37
CA ASP A 379 -15.04 -3.55 -23.03
C ASP A 379 -14.98 -3.05 -24.50
N GLY A 380 -13.99 -3.54 -25.26
CA GLY A 380 -13.78 -3.17 -26.66
C GLY A 380 -13.22 -1.76 -26.88
N LYS A 381 -12.86 -1.04 -25.81
CA LYS A 381 -12.25 0.30 -25.88
C LYS A 381 -10.80 0.26 -25.44
N LEU A 382 -9.94 0.96 -26.16
CA LEU A 382 -8.52 1.08 -25.83
C LEU A 382 -8.31 2.17 -24.77
N TYR A 383 -7.69 1.80 -23.65
CA TYR A 383 -7.29 2.71 -22.60
C TYR A 383 -5.77 2.81 -22.54
N ARG A 384 -5.26 4.04 -22.43
CA ARG A 384 -3.83 4.29 -22.27
C ARG A 384 -3.44 4.14 -20.80
N LEU A 385 -2.36 3.41 -20.52
CA LEU A 385 -1.78 3.40 -19.18
C LEU A 385 -1.02 4.71 -18.93
N ARG A 386 -1.26 5.33 -17.76
CA ARG A 386 -0.55 6.51 -17.29
C ARG A 386 -0.33 6.45 -15.79
N ILE A 387 0.65 7.20 -15.29
CA ILE A 387 0.87 7.34 -13.85
C ILE A 387 0.12 8.57 -13.36
N ARG A 388 -0.74 8.40 -12.36
CA ARG A 388 -1.40 9.50 -11.64
C ARG A 388 -0.82 9.58 -10.23
N ARG A 389 -0.54 10.79 -9.73
CA ARG A 389 -0.17 10.97 -8.32
C ARG A 389 -1.32 10.53 -7.41
N LEU A 390 -0.98 9.86 -6.30
CA LEU A 390 -1.95 9.60 -5.24
C LEU A 390 -2.46 10.93 -4.69
N THR A 391 -3.75 11.00 -4.40
CA THR A 391 -4.37 12.15 -3.75
C THR A 391 -4.07 12.15 -2.25
N PRO A 392 -4.22 13.30 -1.55
CA PRO A 392 -4.08 13.33 -0.10
C PRO A 392 -5.01 12.34 0.62
N ARG A 393 -6.26 12.19 0.17
CA ARG A 393 -7.22 11.22 0.72
C ARG A 393 -6.70 9.78 0.60
N GLU A 394 -6.18 9.40 -0.57
CA GLU A 394 -5.58 8.08 -0.78
C GLU A 394 -4.36 7.87 0.14
N CYS A 395 -3.55 8.91 0.36
CA CYS A 395 -2.42 8.85 1.30
C CYS A 395 -2.86 8.66 2.75
N PHE A 396 -3.95 9.31 3.20
CA PHE A 396 -4.52 9.13 4.54
C PHE A 396 -5.08 7.70 4.72
N ARG A 397 -5.82 7.19 3.73
CA ARG A 397 -6.30 5.79 3.72
C ARG A 397 -5.15 4.79 3.77
N LEU A 398 -4.05 5.07 3.06
CA LEU A 398 -2.83 4.27 3.12
C LEU A 398 -2.10 4.36 4.47
N GLN A 399 -2.52 5.22 5.39
CA GLN A 399 -2.07 5.20 6.80
C GLN A 399 -3.15 4.67 7.74
N GLY A 400 -4.28 4.17 7.22
CA GLY A 400 -5.39 3.64 8.03
C GLY A 400 -6.30 4.72 8.62
N PHE A 401 -6.22 5.98 8.19
CA PHE A 401 -7.15 7.01 8.64
C PHE A 401 -8.51 6.86 7.95
N PRO A 402 -9.62 6.99 8.68
CA PRO A 402 -10.96 7.01 8.12
C PRO A 402 -11.21 8.32 7.36
N ASP A 403 -12.17 8.29 6.43
CA ASP A 403 -12.47 9.43 5.57
C ASP A 403 -12.91 10.68 6.34
N TRP A 404 -13.68 10.53 7.43
CA TRP A 404 -14.09 11.66 8.25
C TRP A 404 -12.90 12.42 8.86
N ALA A 405 -11.83 11.71 9.18
CA ALA A 405 -10.62 12.31 9.75
C ALA A 405 -9.89 13.12 8.67
N PHE A 406 -9.81 12.58 7.46
CA PHE A 406 -9.31 13.29 6.29
C PHE A 406 -10.14 14.55 5.98
N ASP A 407 -11.47 14.45 5.96
CA ASP A 407 -12.35 15.57 5.63
C ASP A 407 -12.17 16.74 6.62
N LYS A 408 -12.02 16.43 7.92
CA LYS A 408 -11.72 17.43 8.95
C LYS A 408 -10.33 18.04 8.77
N ALA A 409 -9.31 17.23 8.50
CA ALA A 409 -7.96 17.74 8.24
C ALA A 409 -7.89 18.61 6.98
N GLU A 410 -8.59 18.23 5.91
CA GLU A 410 -8.68 18.97 4.65
C GLU A 410 -9.34 20.34 4.84
N SER A 411 -10.31 20.45 5.76
CA SER A 411 -10.96 21.73 6.05
C SER A 411 -10.03 22.79 6.65
N VAL A 412 -8.88 22.40 7.21
CA VAL A 412 -7.94 23.28 7.90
C VAL A 412 -6.50 23.27 7.37
N SER A 413 -6.19 22.42 6.39
CA SER A 413 -4.82 22.21 5.88
C SER A 413 -4.76 22.27 4.35
N SER A 414 -3.66 22.80 3.82
CA SER A 414 -3.40 22.78 2.39
C SER A 414 -3.02 21.37 1.91
N LYS A 415 -3.21 21.08 0.62
CA LYS A 415 -2.84 19.78 0.01
C LYS A 415 -1.38 19.38 0.29
N SER A 416 -0.46 20.33 0.24
CA SER A 416 0.96 20.08 0.53
C SER A 416 1.18 19.64 1.98
N GLN A 417 0.50 20.29 2.94
CA GLN A 417 0.57 19.91 4.35
C GLN A 417 -0.06 18.54 4.59
N LEU A 418 -1.18 18.21 3.94
CA LEU A 418 -1.81 16.90 4.05
C LEU A 418 -0.87 15.76 3.60
N TYR A 419 -0.11 15.95 2.51
CA TYR A 419 0.91 14.96 2.12
C TYR A 419 2.01 14.81 3.17
N LYS A 420 2.51 15.93 3.70
CA LYS A 420 3.53 15.92 4.75
C LYS A 420 3.04 15.16 5.99
N GLN A 421 1.82 15.45 6.43
CA GLN A 421 1.16 14.82 7.57
C GLN A 421 0.97 13.31 7.36
N ALA A 422 0.45 12.89 6.20
CA ALA A 422 0.29 11.46 5.89
C ALA A 422 1.64 10.72 5.79
N GLY A 423 2.70 11.36 5.28
CA GLY A 423 4.03 10.76 5.21
C GLY A 423 4.68 10.52 6.58
N ASN A 424 4.45 11.47 7.50
CA ASN A 424 4.99 11.44 8.86
C ASN A 424 4.17 10.60 9.84
N SER A 425 2.89 10.36 9.55
CA SER A 425 2.02 9.60 10.45
C SER A 425 2.43 8.12 10.56
N VAL A 426 2.09 7.53 11.70
CA VAL A 426 2.10 6.08 11.91
C VAL A 426 0.89 5.45 11.22
N THR A 427 0.94 4.13 11.00
CA THR A 427 -0.20 3.40 10.44
C THR A 427 -1.17 3.00 11.54
N VAL A 428 -2.38 3.60 11.51
CA VAL A 428 -3.41 3.48 12.54
C VAL A 428 -3.78 2.03 12.84
N THR A 429 -3.93 1.19 11.82
CA THR A 429 -4.32 -0.23 11.97
C THR A 429 -3.26 -1.07 12.68
N VAL A 430 -1.98 -0.69 12.59
CA VAL A 430 -0.91 -1.35 13.35
C VAL A 430 -0.97 -0.92 14.82
N ILE A 431 -1.22 0.38 15.08
CA ILE A 431 -1.43 0.90 16.44
C ILE A 431 -2.63 0.22 17.07
N GLU A 432 -3.74 0.10 16.36
CA GLU A 432 -4.96 -0.58 16.82
C GLU A 432 -4.67 -2.03 17.23
N ALA A 433 -3.90 -2.77 16.42
CA ALA A 433 -3.55 -4.15 16.74
C ALA A 433 -2.74 -4.28 18.04
N ILE A 434 -1.83 -3.34 18.31
CA ILE A 434 -1.06 -3.30 19.57
C ILE A 434 -1.94 -2.83 20.73
N ALA A 435 -2.78 -1.81 20.50
CA ALA A 435 -3.73 -1.30 21.49
C ALA A 435 -4.71 -2.38 21.96
N ARG A 436 -5.11 -3.29 21.07
CA ARG A 436 -5.98 -4.42 21.41
C ARG A 436 -5.35 -5.32 22.47
N GLU A 437 -4.03 -5.53 22.43
CA GLU A 437 -3.34 -6.32 23.45
C GLU A 437 -3.24 -5.58 24.79
N PHE A 438 -3.05 -4.25 24.80
CA PHE A 438 -3.16 -3.47 26.03
C PHE A 438 -4.55 -3.60 26.65
N ARG A 439 -5.60 -3.55 25.83
CA ARG A 439 -6.98 -3.76 26.27
C ARG A 439 -7.18 -5.16 26.85
N ARG A 440 -6.63 -6.19 26.21
CA ARG A 440 -6.67 -7.58 26.69
C ARG A 440 -6.02 -7.73 28.07
N ILE A 441 -4.85 -7.14 28.27
CA ILE A 441 -4.16 -7.12 29.57
C ILE A 441 -5.05 -6.47 30.65
N GLU A 442 -5.69 -5.35 30.31
CA GLU A 442 -6.61 -4.64 31.22
C GLU A 442 -7.84 -5.47 31.61
N GLU A 443 -8.32 -6.32 30.70
CA GLU A 443 -9.44 -7.22 30.93
C GLU A 443 -9.04 -8.45 31.74
N GLU A 444 -7.89 -9.05 31.46
CA GLU A 444 -7.33 -10.18 32.23
C GLU A 444 -7.15 -9.80 33.72
N GLU A 445 -6.65 -8.59 34.01
CA GLU A 445 -6.44 -8.12 35.38
C GLU A 445 -7.73 -7.86 36.15
N LYS A 446 -8.83 -7.51 35.47
CA LYS A 446 -10.14 -7.35 36.12
C LYS A 446 -10.77 -8.68 36.53
N HIS A 447 -10.34 -9.78 35.91
CA HIS A 447 -10.88 -11.13 36.16
C HIS A 447 -9.96 -11.98 37.04
N GLU A 448 -8.77 -11.50 37.42
CA GLU A 448 -7.97 -12.16 38.45
C GLU A 448 -8.68 -11.95 39.81
N PRO A 449 -9.07 -13.02 40.53
CA PRO A 449 -9.67 -12.89 41.84
C PRO A 449 -8.64 -12.21 42.75
N THR A 450 -9.04 -11.13 43.42
CA THR A 450 -8.26 -10.51 44.50
C THR A 450 -8.01 -11.57 45.57
N THR A 451 -6.83 -12.17 45.53
CA THR A 451 -6.30 -13.08 46.55
C THR A 451 -5.80 -12.33 47.76
#